data_AF-A0A950AQH9-F1
#
_entry.id   AF-A0A950AQH9-F1
#
_cell.length_a   1.000
_cell.length_b   1.000
_cell.length_c   1.000
_cell.angle_alpha   90.00
_cell.angle_beta   90.00
_cell.angle_gamma   90.00
#
_symmetry.space_group_name_H-M   'P 1'
#
loop_
_entity.id
_entity.type
_entity.pdbx_description
1 polymer ?
#
loop_
_entity_poly.entity_id
_entity_poly.type
_entity_poly.pdbx_seq_one_letter_code
_entity_poly.pdbx_strand_id
1 'polypeptide(L)'
;ETLFIDVTVWDRQAENCCQYLKKGSSIHVEGSLKMDAWDDKTTGEKRSKIKVQADRVQFLDRRPDPAGGMGDDDSLPAREAPARRGPSAPEGRGPANGPARGYPPPPAAPTPRRPAAEPDPEDDDIPF
;
A
#
# COMPACT_ATOMS: atom_id res chain seq x y z
N GLU A 1 16.92 -7.24 -15.33
CA GLU A 1 16.56 -8.43 -14.52
C GLU A 1 15.10 -8.34 -14.15
N THR A 2 14.36 -9.45 -14.13
CA THR A 2 12.92 -9.47 -13.84
C THR A 2 12.66 -10.43 -12.70
N LEU A 3 11.92 -9.96 -11.70
CA LEU A 3 11.57 -10.74 -10.52
C LEU A 3 10.08 -11.06 -10.51
N PHE A 4 9.74 -12.32 -10.23
CA PHE A 4 8.36 -12.78 -10.09
C PHE A 4 8.06 -12.99 -8.61
N ILE A 5 7.08 -12.25 -8.09
CA ILE A 5 6.69 -12.28 -6.69
C ILE A 5 5.27 -12.78 -6.57
N ASP A 6 5.05 -13.73 -5.66
CA ASP A 6 3.73 -14.20 -5.30
C ASP A 6 3.07 -13.20 -4.35
N VAL A 7 1.88 -12.75 -4.73
CA VAL A 7 1.06 -11.83 -3.94
C VAL A 7 -0.21 -12.56 -3.52
N THR A 8 -0.54 -12.49 -2.23
CA THR A 8 -1.77 -13.04 -1.67
C THR A 8 -2.67 -11.90 -1.21
N VAL A 9 -3.89 -11.84 -1.74
CA VAL A 9 -4.90 -10.83 -1.42
C VAL A 9 -6.10 -11.53 -0.78
N TRP A 10 -6.70 -10.90 0.23
CA TRP A 10 -7.85 -11.45 0.96
C TRP A 10 -9.05 -10.49 0.97
N ASP A 11 -10.18 -10.97 1.47
CA ASP A 11 -11.41 -10.19 1.68
C ASP A 11 -11.94 -9.52 0.40
N ARG A 12 -12.59 -8.36 0.51
CA ARG A 12 -13.19 -7.61 -0.62
C ARG A 12 -12.17 -7.22 -1.69
N GLN A 13 -10.91 -7.02 -1.30
CA GLN A 13 -9.86 -6.71 -2.25
C GLN A 13 -9.59 -7.88 -3.20
N ALA A 14 -9.71 -9.13 -2.72
CA ALA A 14 -9.58 -10.32 -3.56
C ALA A 14 -10.71 -10.42 -4.58
N GLU A 15 -11.95 -10.08 -4.20
CA GLU A 15 -13.10 -10.06 -5.10
C GLU A 15 -12.91 -9.05 -6.24
N ASN A 16 -12.47 -7.83 -5.91
CA ASN A 16 -12.15 -6.80 -6.90
C ASN A 16 -11.03 -7.25 -7.84
N CYS A 17 -9.98 -7.88 -7.30
CA CYS A 17 -8.90 -8.45 -8.10
C CYS A 17 -9.42 -9.51 -9.08
N CYS A 18 -10.35 -10.37 -8.67
CA CYS A 18 -10.93 -11.39 -9.55
C CYS A 18 -11.77 -10.78 -10.68
N GLN A 19 -12.50 -9.69 -10.40
CA GLN A 19 -13.36 -9.04 -11.39
C GLN A 19 -12.59 -8.20 -12.41
N TYR A 20 -11.53 -7.51 -11.98
CA TYR A 20 -10.87 -6.47 -12.78
C TYR A 20 -9.46 -6.84 -13.27
N LEU A 21 -8.78 -7.83 -12.68
CA LEU A 21 -7.44 -8.21 -13.15
C LEU A 21 -7.51 -9.11 -14.37
N LYS A 22 -6.68 -8.76 -15.36
CA LYS A 22 -6.34 -9.63 -16.49
C LYS A 22 -4.83 -9.78 -16.58
N LYS A 23 -4.37 -10.79 -17.32
CA LYS A 23 -2.94 -10.95 -17.60
C LYS A 23 -2.40 -9.68 -18.27
N GLY A 24 -1.34 -9.11 -17.69
CA GLY A 24 -0.71 -7.89 -18.19
C GLY A 24 -1.27 -6.58 -17.62
N SER A 25 -2.32 -6.63 -16.78
CA SER A 25 -2.80 -5.45 -16.07
C SER A 25 -1.72 -4.92 -15.12
N SER A 26 -1.45 -3.62 -15.21
CA SER A 26 -0.52 -2.95 -14.30
C SER A 26 -1.23 -2.61 -12.98
N ILE A 27 -0.62 -2.97 -11.86
CA ILE A 27 -1.17 -2.72 -10.53
C ILE A 27 -0.11 -2.18 -9.57
N HIS A 28 -0.58 -1.38 -8.61
CA HIS A 28 0.18 -1.00 -7.43
C HIS A 28 -0.33 -1.83 -6.24
N VAL A 29 0.61 -2.46 -5.54
CA VAL A 29 0.31 -3.35 -4.40
C VAL A 29 1.01 -2.79 -3.18
N GLU A 30 0.25 -2.56 -2.12
CA GLU A 30 0.74 -2.17 -0.80
C GLU A 30 0.41 -3.27 0.20
N GLY A 31 1.35 -3.58 1.08
CA GLY A 31 1.14 -4.57 2.13
C GLY A 31 2.43 -5.00 2.81
N SER A 32 2.41 -6.21 3.36
CA SER A 32 3.49 -6.74 4.18
C SER A 32 4.23 -7.88 3.49
N LEU A 33 5.56 -7.89 3.62
CA LEU A 33 6.39 -9.00 3.16
C LEU A 33 6.35 -10.14 4.19
N LYS A 34 6.14 -11.37 3.73
CA LYS A 34 6.15 -12.59 4.54
C LYS A 34 7.17 -13.57 3.98
N MET A 35 7.98 -14.14 4.86
CA MET A 35 8.86 -15.25 4.54
C MET A 35 8.22 -16.52 5.08
N ASP A 36 7.80 -17.39 4.17
CA ASP A 36 7.20 -18.68 4.49
C ASP A 36 8.32 -19.72 4.41
N ALA A 37 8.53 -20.48 5.49
CA ALA A 37 9.51 -21.56 5.54
C ALA A 37 8.79 -22.89 5.80
N TRP A 38 9.00 -23.87 4.93
CA TRP A 38 8.39 -25.19 5.04
C TRP A 38 9.36 -26.28 4.64
N ASP A 39 9.18 -27.47 5.22
CA ASP A 39 9.96 -28.65 4.88
C ASP A 39 9.31 -29.40 3.71
N ASP A 40 10.09 -29.69 2.67
CA ASP A 40 9.61 -30.51 1.57
C ASP A 40 9.42 -31.96 2.05
N LYS A 41 8.20 -32.49 1.94
CA LYS A 41 7.86 -33.83 2.45
C LYS A 41 8.58 -34.98 1.72
N THR A 42 9.17 -34.70 0.56
CA THR A 42 9.84 -35.72 -0.27
C THR A 42 11.35 -35.71 -0.03
N THR A 43 11.95 -34.53 0.12
CA THR A 43 13.41 -34.39 0.26
C THR A 43 13.87 -34.00 1.67
N GLY A 44 12.94 -33.66 2.58
CA GLY A 44 13.25 -33.17 3.92
C GLY A 44 13.98 -31.82 3.95
N GLU A 45 14.06 -31.13 2.81
CA GLU A 45 14.82 -29.88 2.69
C GLU A 45 13.96 -28.69 3.12
N LYS A 46 14.52 -27.83 3.98
CA LYS A 46 13.90 -26.56 4.37
C LYS A 46 13.87 -25.61 3.18
N ARG A 47 12.69 -25.37 2.64
CA ARG A 47 12.44 -24.35 1.61
C ARG A 47 11.98 -23.07 2.28
N SER A 48 12.39 -21.93 1.74
CA SER A 48 11.87 -20.62 2.10
C SER A 48 11.41 -19.89 0.85
N LYS A 49 10.28 -19.18 0.94
CA LYS A 49 9.77 -18.33 -0.14
C LYS A 49 9.25 -17.03 0.41
N ILE A 50 9.62 -15.97 -0.29
CA ILE A 50 9.14 -14.61 -0.03
C ILE A 50 7.82 -14.43 -0.75
N LYS A 51 6.79 -14.00 -0.02
CA LYS A 51 5.46 -13.68 -0.53
C LYS A 51 5.04 -12.31 0.00
N VAL A 52 4.18 -11.61 -0.74
CA VAL A 52 3.58 -10.34 -0.30
C VAL A 52 2.14 -10.60 0.09
N GLN A 53 1.78 -10.26 1.32
CA GLN A 53 0.40 -10.18 1.76
C GLN A 53 -0.10 -8.77 1.47
N ALA A 54 -1.00 -8.62 0.49
CA ALA A 54 -1.50 -7.32 0.06
C ALA A 54 -2.66 -6.86 0.94
N ASP A 55 -2.50 -5.67 1.52
CA ASP A 55 -3.57 -4.96 2.25
C ASP A 55 -4.39 -4.08 1.29
N ARG A 56 -3.71 -3.49 0.29
CA ARG A 56 -4.35 -2.63 -0.71
C ARG A 56 -3.81 -2.91 -2.10
N VAL A 57 -4.72 -2.93 -3.06
CA VAL A 57 -4.42 -3.08 -4.49
C VAL A 57 -5.08 -1.91 -5.22
N GLN A 58 -4.29 -1.19 -6.01
CA GLN A 58 -4.76 -0.12 -6.89
C GLN A 58 -4.50 -0.53 -8.34
N PHE A 59 -5.55 -0.50 -9.16
CA PHE A 59 -5.43 -0.81 -10.58
C PHE A 59 -4.92 0.42 -11.32
N LEU A 60 -3.83 0.26 -12.07
CA LEU A 60 -3.24 1.32 -12.90
C LEU A 60 -3.62 1.17 -14.38
N ASP A 61 -4.55 0.26 -14.68
CA ASP A 61 -4.98 -0.04 -16.04
C ASP A 61 -5.44 1.25 -16.74
N ARG A 62 -4.77 1.59 -17.84
CA ARG A 62 -5.23 2.66 -18.70
C ARG A 62 -6.52 2.18 -19.33
N ARG A 63 -7.62 2.79 -18.94
CA ARG A 63 -8.92 2.69 -19.62
C ARG A 63 -8.64 2.61 -21.14
N PRO A 64 -9.11 1.56 -21.84
CA PRO A 64 -8.83 1.42 -23.26
C PRO A 64 -9.20 2.73 -23.95
N ASP A 65 -8.22 3.31 -24.62
CA ASP A 65 -8.43 4.48 -25.43
C ASP A 65 -9.56 4.15 -26.42
N PRO A 66 -10.64 4.95 -26.51
CA PRO A 66 -11.70 4.70 -27.48
C PRO A 66 -11.25 4.85 -28.94
N ALA A 67 -9.97 5.02 -29.26
CA ALA A 67 -9.42 5.00 -30.62
C ALA A 67 -9.32 3.57 -31.23
N GLY A 68 -10.40 2.80 -31.11
CA GLY A 68 -10.52 1.46 -31.67
C GLY A 68 -11.96 1.14 -32.09
N GLY A 69 -12.65 2.08 -32.71
CA GLY A 69 -14.02 1.91 -33.19
C GLY A 69 -14.35 2.91 -34.29
N MET A 70 -14.61 2.37 -35.47
CA MET A 70 -15.17 3.03 -36.66
C MET A 70 -16.39 3.90 -36.30
N GLY A 71 -16.44 5.13 -36.82
CA GLY A 71 -17.54 6.06 -36.57
C GLY A 71 -17.34 7.36 -37.33
N ASP A 72 -17.66 7.29 -38.62
CA ASP A 72 -17.88 8.40 -39.54
C ASP A 72 -18.90 9.42 -38.97
N ASP A 73 -18.81 10.64 -39.51
CA ASP A 73 -19.89 11.62 -39.63
C ASP A 73 -20.09 12.70 -38.53
N ASP A 74 -19.85 13.93 -38.99
CA ASP A 74 -20.69 15.12 -38.80
C ASP A 74 -20.65 15.94 -37.49
N SER A 75 -20.04 17.12 -37.64
CA SER A 75 -20.55 18.43 -37.21
C SER A 75 -20.95 18.64 -35.75
N LEU A 76 -20.12 19.41 -35.03
CA LEU A 76 -20.60 20.27 -33.92
C LEU A 76 -20.02 21.69 -34.05
N PRO A 77 -20.87 22.74 -34.08
CA PRO A 77 -20.41 24.12 -34.14
C PRO A 77 -19.81 24.54 -32.79
N ALA A 78 -18.76 25.35 -32.86
CA ALA A 78 -18.09 25.97 -31.74
C ALA A 78 -19.08 26.77 -30.87
N ARG A 79 -19.33 26.30 -29.64
CA ARG A 79 -20.00 27.12 -28.61
C ARG A 79 -19.01 28.14 -28.08
N GLU A 80 -19.25 29.40 -28.41
CA GLU A 80 -18.61 30.56 -27.78
C GLU A 80 -18.76 30.52 -26.25
N ALA A 81 -17.64 30.75 -25.56
CA ALA A 81 -17.56 30.80 -24.11
C ALA A 81 -17.94 32.21 -23.59
N PRO A 82 -18.89 32.35 -22.65
CA PRO A 82 -19.19 33.64 -22.05
C PRO A 82 -18.09 34.12 -21.10
N ALA A 83 -17.96 35.45 -21.07
CA ALA A 83 -16.89 36.24 -20.50
C ALA A 83 -16.58 36.00 -19.02
N ARG A 84 -15.27 36.09 -18.72
CA ARG A 84 -14.67 36.09 -17.40
C ARG A 84 -15.18 37.27 -16.58
N ARG A 85 -15.98 37.00 -15.54
CA ARG A 85 -16.30 37.96 -14.49
C ARG A 85 -15.46 37.62 -13.26
N GLY A 86 -14.45 38.44 -12.99
CA GLY A 86 -13.54 38.26 -11.85
C GLY A 86 -14.28 38.37 -10.52
N PRO A 87 -13.85 37.63 -9.48
CA PRO A 87 -14.37 37.83 -8.13
C PRO A 87 -13.64 38.99 -7.46
N SER A 88 -14.42 39.97 -7.01
CA SER A 88 -14.00 41.07 -6.15
C SER A 88 -13.67 40.56 -4.75
N ALA A 89 -12.48 40.89 -4.26
CA ALA A 89 -12.06 40.66 -2.89
C ALA A 89 -12.67 41.73 -1.95
N PRO A 90 -13.10 41.36 -0.73
CA PRO A 90 -13.12 42.27 0.39
C PRO A 90 -11.98 41.97 1.36
N GLU A 91 -11.14 42.99 1.56
CA GLU A 91 -10.22 43.12 2.68
C GLU A 91 -10.95 43.01 4.03
N GLY A 92 -10.34 42.31 4.98
CA GLY A 92 -10.89 42.16 6.33
C GLY A 92 -9.84 41.71 7.35
N ARG A 93 -9.11 42.69 7.91
CA ARG A 93 -8.59 42.77 9.29
C ARG A 93 -8.00 41.51 9.96
N GLY A 94 -6.68 41.55 10.15
CA GLY A 94 -6.05 41.64 11.48
C GLY A 94 -5.92 40.37 12.35
N PRO A 95 -4.75 40.11 12.98
CA PRO A 95 -4.40 38.81 13.56
C PRO A 95 -4.85 38.66 15.02
N ALA A 96 -5.21 37.43 15.42
CA ALA A 96 -5.40 37.09 16.82
C ALA A 96 -4.77 35.72 17.13
N ASN A 97 -3.55 35.82 17.65
CA ASN A 97 -2.78 34.82 18.36
C ASN A 97 -3.65 34.17 19.46
N GLY A 98 -3.94 32.87 19.34
CA GLY A 98 -4.70 32.10 20.33
C GLY A 98 -3.77 31.09 21.03
N PRO A 99 -3.77 31.02 22.38
CA PRO A 99 -2.76 30.27 23.11
C PRO A 99 -2.92 28.75 22.96
N ALA A 100 -1.76 28.10 22.78
CA ALA A 100 -1.57 26.67 22.78
C ALA A 100 -2.22 26.03 24.02
N ARG A 101 -3.35 25.36 23.81
CA ARG A 101 -3.97 24.50 24.82
C ARG A 101 -3.07 23.27 24.99
N GLY A 102 -2.53 23.17 26.20
CA GLY A 102 -1.53 22.20 26.61
C GLY A 102 -1.90 20.76 26.28
N TYR A 103 -0.96 20.10 25.61
CA TYR A 103 -0.83 18.66 25.70
C TYR A 103 -0.28 18.36 27.11
N PRO A 104 -0.96 17.54 27.94
CA PRO A 104 -0.31 17.01 29.12
C PRO A 104 0.90 16.17 28.67
N PRO A 105 2.04 16.21 29.38
CA PRO A 105 3.16 15.34 29.06
C PRO A 105 2.72 13.87 29.17
N PRO A 106 3.18 12.97 28.27
CA PRO A 106 2.92 11.55 28.42
C PRO A 106 3.53 11.04 29.74
N PRO A 107 2.88 10.10 30.44
CA PRO A 107 3.48 9.47 31.62
C PRO A 107 4.78 8.76 31.22
N ALA A 108 5.81 8.91 32.07
CA ALA A 108 7.11 8.29 31.88
C ALA A 108 6.97 6.77 31.71
N ALA A 109 7.44 6.24 30.58
CA ALA A 109 7.54 4.81 30.38
C ALA A 109 8.54 4.20 31.39
N PRO A 110 8.25 3.04 31.98
CA PRO A 110 9.22 2.35 32.82
C PRO A 110 10.43 1.97 31.98
N THR A 111 11.62 2.40 32.42
CA THR A 111 12.90 1.97 31.87
C THR A 111 12.99 0.45 31.85
N PRO A 112 13.35 -0.20 30.74
CA PRO A 112 13.67 -1.63 30.76
C PRO A 112 14.91 -1.82 31.63
N ARG A 113 14.76 -2.51 32.77
CA ARG A 113 15.90 -3.10 33.47
C ARG A 113 16.51 -4.12 32.51
N ARG A 114 17.68 -3.78 31.98
CA ARG A 114 18.57 -4.73 31.31
C ARG A 114 18.76 -5.92 32.26
N PRO A 115 18.36 -7.15 31.90
CA PRO A 115 18.80 -8.31 32.67
C PRO A 115 20.32 -8.33 32.61
N ALA A 116 20.93 -8.51 33.77
CA ALA A 116 22.36 -8.72 33.92
C ALA A 116 22.83 -9.85 33.00
N ALA A 117 24.06 -9.71 32.51
CA ALA A 117 24.74 -10.77 31.78
C ALA A 117 24.97 -12.01 32.67
N GLU A 118 25.14 -13.12 31.96
CA GLU A 118 25.82 -14.40 32.31
C GLU A 118 24.98 -15.56 32.87
N PRO A 119 25.39 -16.83 32.62
CA PRO A 119 26.41 -17.36 31.67
C PRO A 119 25.85 -18.41 30.68
N ASP A 120 26.67 -18.74 29.68
CA ASP A 120 26.49 -19.83 28.70
C ASP A 120 26.43 -21.20 29.39
N PRO A 121 25.44 -22.07 29.11
CA PRO A 121 25.57 -23.50 29.31
C PRO A 121 26.02 -24.15 28.00
N GLU A 122 27.34 -24.19 27.80
CA GLU A 122 27.96 -25.28 27.05
C GLU A 122 27.46 -26.61 27.66
N ASP A 123 27.17 -27.56 26.77
CA ASP A 123 27.05 -29.00 27.03
C ASP A 123 26.04 -29.46 28.11
N ASP A 124 24.90 -30.00 27.66
CA ASP A 124 24.52 -31.39 27.99
C ASP A 124 23.19 -31.77 27.30
N ASP A 125 23.20 -32.87 26.57
CA ASP A 125 22.04 -33.78 26.41
C ASP A 125 20.92 -33.41 25.40
N ILE A 126 21.21 -33.48 24.09
CA ILE A 126 20.18 -33.85 23.10
C ILE A 126 20.29 -35.37 22.88
N PRO A 127 19.36 -36.20 23.39
CA PRO A 127 19.40 -37.64 23.17
C PRO A 127 19.15 -38.01 21.70
N PHE A 128 19.85 -39.08 21.28
CA PHE A 128 19.92 -39.69 19.94
C PHE A 128 18.63 -39.75 19.12
#